data_AF-A0A524A0V5-F1
#
_entry.id   AF-A0A524A0V5-F1
#
_cell.length_a   1.000
_cell.length_b   1.000
_cell.length_c   1.000
_cell.angle_alpha   90.00
_cell.angle_beta   90.00
_cell.angle_gamma   90.00
#
_symmetry.space_group_name_H-M   'P 1'
#
loop_
_entity.id
_entity.type
_entity.pdbx_description
1 polymer ?
#
loop_
_entity_poly.entity_id
_entity_poly.type
_entity_poly.pdbx_seq_one_letter_code
_entity_poly.pdbx_strand_id
1 'polypeptide(L)'
;MDLFNRLQGIFFNPKVTLKAISEKPIWIDALIILLIAWALFNYITTPYLQKDTLQLLQSSDKLQERMGEDRFNEMIKRTKNPTKASVLLSNLLYKPGGLLVGFLFSSLIILAISRMFSTEGNYKQVLAAVLHANFIDKILGNALRLVLILTRKSFMQTTTSLA
;
A
#
# COMPACT_ATOMS: atom_id res chain seq x y z
N MET A 1 -5.58 -23.41 -12.61
CA MET A 1 -5.86 -21.98 -12.89
C MET A 1 -4.59 -21.21 -12.60
N ASP A 2 -3.97 -20.69 -13.65
CA ASP A 2 -2.67 -20.02 -13.60
C ASP A 2 -2.76 -18.60 -13.02
N LEU A 3 -1.61 -18.02 -12.71
CA LEU A 3 -1.48 -16.69 -12.10
C LEU A 3 -2.22 -15.60 -12.88
N PHE A 4 -2.06 -15.59 -14.20
CA PHE A 4 -2.72 -14.62 -15.08
C PHE A 4 -4.25 -14.76 -15.05
N ASN A 5 -4.75 -16.00 -15.07
CA ASN A 5 -6.18 -16.28 -14.99
C ASN A 5 -6.77 -15.86 -13.64
N ARG A 6 -5.99 -15.99 -12.55
CA ARG A 6 -6.41 -15.50 -11.23
C ARG A 6 -6.42 -13.98 -11.17
N LEU A 7 -5.40 -13.32 -11.73
CA LEU A 7 -5.35 -11.85 -11.78
C LEU A 7 -6.54 -11.30 -12.57
N GLN A 8 -6.74 -11.73 -13.81
CA GLN A 8 -7.87 -11.34 -14.64
C GLN A 8 -9.20 -11.73 -14.00
N GLY A 9 -9.27 -12.94 -13.45
CA GLY A 9 -10.46 -13.48 -12.82
C GLY A 9 -10.94 -12.67 -11.62
N ILE A 10 -10.05 -12.05 -10.85
CA ILE A 10 -10.46 -11.16 -9.75
C ILE A 10 -11.22 -9.94 -10.27
N PHE A 11 -10.85 -9.40 -11.44
CA PHE A 11 -11.50 -8.21 -12.00
C PHE A 11 -12.82 -8.53 -12.68
N PHE A 12 -12.90 -9.65 -13.41
CA PHE A 12 -14.05 -9.93 -14.27
C PHE A 12 -14.96 -11.04 -13.75
N ASN A 13 -14.44 -11.99 -12.97
CA ASN A 13 -15.18 -13.17 -12.47
C ASN A 13 -14.80 -13.48 -11.00
N PRO A 14 -15.01 -12.54 -10.05
CA PRO A 14 -14.45 -12.65 -8.69
C PRO A 14 -14.96 -13.87 -7.93
N LYS A 15 -16.25 -14.21 -8.09
CA LYS A 15 -16.87 -15.36 -7.40
C LYS A 15 -16.19 -16.68 -7.76
N VAL A 16 -16.00 -16.94 -9.05
CA VAL A 16 -15.36 -18.17 -9.56
C VAL A 16 -13.91 -18.22 -9.12
N THR A 17 -13.22 -17.07 -9.21
CA THR A 17 -11.79 -16.97 -8.90
C THR A 17 -11.50 -17.15 -7.42
N LEU A 18 -12.27 -16.50 -6.55
CA LEU A 18 -12.14 -16.66 -5.09
C LEU A 18 -12.50 -18.08 -4.64
N LYS A 19 -13.48 -18.73 -5.28
CA LYS A 19 -13.76 -20.14 -5.04
C LYS A 19 -12.57 -21.03 -5.42
N ALA A 20 -11.98 -20.83 -6.59
CA ALA A 20 -10.79 -21.57 -7.02
C ALA A 20 -9.57 -21.31 -6.10
N ILE A 21 -9.44 -20.10 -5.55
CA ILE A 21 -8.41 -19.76 -4.55
C ILE A 21 -8.67 -20.48 -3.22
N SER A 22 -9.93 -20.61 -2.80
CA SER A 22 -10.29 -21.34 -1.58
C SER A 22 -9.93 -22.84 -1.68
N GLU A 23 -10.06 -23.42 -2.88
CA GLU A 23 -9.72 -24.80 -3.18
C GLU A 23 -8.20 -25.01 -3.25
N LYS A 24 -7.46 -24.07 -3.87
CA LYS A 24 -5.98 -24.10 -3.96
C LYS A 24 -5.36 -22.76 -3.55
N PRO A 25 -5.10 -22.53 -2.25
CA PRO A 25 -4.69 -21.24 -1.69
C PRO A 25 -3.19 -20.97 -1.90
N ILE A 26 -2.81 -20.75 -3.16
CA ILE A 26 -1.48 -20.23 -3.52
C ILE A 26 -1.51 -18.72 -3.28
N TRP A 27 -0.72 -18.25 -2.34
CA TRP A 27 -0.70 -16.84 -1.90
C TRP A 27 0.59 -16.11 -2.29
N ILE A 28 1.70 -16.84 -2.45
CA ILE A 28 3.04 -16.29 -2.68
C ILE A 28 3.07 -15.45 -3.97
N ASP A 29 2.56 -15.99 -5.07
CA ASP A 29 2.58 -15.29 -6.36
C ASP A 29 1.78 -13.98 -6.32
N ALA A 30 0.61 -14.01 -5.66
CA ALA A 30 -0.22 -12.82 -5.48
C ALA A 30 0.49 -11.78 -4.60
N LEU A 31 1.17 -12.23 -3.55
CA LEU A 31 1.94 -11.34 -2.70
C LEU A 31 3.09 -10.68 -3.48
N ILE A 32 3.84 -11.45 -4.27
CA ILE A 32 4.95 -10.91 -5.08
C ILE A 32 4.43 -9.82 -6.04
N ILE A 33 3.31 -10.07 -6.73
CA ILE A 33 2.68 -9.07 -7.61
C ILE A 33 2.32 -7.81 -6.83
N LEU A 34 1.68 -7.94 -5.67
CA LEU A 34 1.29 -6.80 -4.84
C LEU A 34 2.49 -5.98 -4.38
N LEU A 35 3.57 -6.65 -3.95
CA LEU A 35 4.80 -5.99 -3.51
C LEU A 35 5.44 -5.21 -4.65
N ILE A 36 5.53 -5.80 -5.85
CA ILE A 36 6.09 -5.14 -7.03
C ILE A 36 5.23 -3.94 -7.43
N ALA A 37 3.92 -4.12 -7.57
CA ALA A 37 2.99 -3.05 -7.96
C ALA A 37 3.05 -1.88 -6.97
N TRP A 38 3.08 -2.19 -5.68
CA TRP A 38 3.13 -1.19 -4.63
C TRP A 38 4.50 -0.49 -4.56
N ALA A 39 5.60 -1.20 -4.76
CA ALA A 39 6.93 -0.62 -4.83
C ALA A 39 7.07 0.34 -6.02
N LEU A 40 6.58 -0.05 -7.20
CA LEU A 40 6.56 0.79 -8.40
C LEU A 40 5.73 2.05 -8.17
N PHE A 41 4.52 1.92 -7.61
CA PHE A 41 3.67 3.06 -7.28
C PHE A 41 4.39 4.03 -6.33
N ASN A 42 5.00 3.53 -5.26
CA ASN A 42 5.75 4.37 -4.32
C ASN A 42 6.96 5.04 -4.98
N TYR A 43 7.70 4.32 -5.81
CA TYR A 43 8.86 4.87 -6.50
C TYR A 43 8.48 6.09 -7.35
N ILE A 44 7.40 5.99 -8.13
CA ILE A 44 6.95 7.08 -9.02
C ILE A 44 6.37 8.25 -8.22
N THR A 45 5.66 7.97 -7.11
CA THR A 45 4.92 8.99 -6.35
C THR A 45 5.75 9.68 -5.26
N THR A 46 6.88 9.10 -4.84
CA THR A 46 7.74 9.63 -3.78
C THR A 46 8.17 11.09 -4.00
N PRO A 47 8.59 11.53 -5.20
CA PRO A 47 8.99 12.93 -5.42
C PRO A 47 7.84 13.92 -5.16
N TYR A 48 6.62 13.56 -5.55
CA TYR A 48 5.43 14.39 -5.31
C TYR A 48 5.07 14.43 -3.83
N LEU A 49 5.13 13.27 -3.14
CA LEU A 49 4.91 13.19 -1.69
C LEU A 49 5.93 14.02 -0.91
N GLN A 50 7.21 13.98 -1.29
CA GLN A 50 8.27 14.77 -0.66
C GLN A 50 8.04 16.27 -0.83
N LYS A 51 7.71 16.69 -2.06
CA LYS A 51 7.39 18.10 -2.36
C LYS A 51 6.22 18.60 -1.51
N ASP A 52 5.13 17.85 -1.48
CA ASP A 52 3.93 18.20 -0.72
C ASP A 52 4.21 18.26 0.79
N THR A 53 4.97 17.29 1.31
CA THR A 53 5.37 17.26 2.71
C THR A 53 6.23 18.48 3.06
N LEU A 54 7.20 18.83 2.21
CA LEU A 54 8.03 20.02 2.42
C LEU A 54 7.21 21.31 2.42
N GLN A 55 6.28 21.45 1.47
CA GLN A 55 5.40 22.62 1.42
C GLN A 55 4.57 22.75 2.70
N LEU A 56 3.99 21.64 3.17
CA LEU A 56 3.19 21.62 4.40
C LEU A 56 4.02 21.97 5.64
N LEU A 57 5.22 21.43 5.75
CA LEU A 57 6.14 21.74 6.84
C LEU A 57 6.52 23.23 6.83
N GLN A 58 6.90 23.76 5.67
CA GLN A 58 7.29 25.16 5.50
C GLN A 58 6.14 26.13 5.76
N SER A 59 4.89 25.74 5.50
CA SER A 59 3.71 26.58 5.76
C SER A 59 3.23 26.57 7.21
N SER A 60 3.93 25.90 8.13
CA SER A 60 3.45 25.67 9.50
C SER A 60 4.24 26.45 10.55
N ASP A 61 3.86 27.71 10.73
CA ASP A 61 4.46 28.62 11.74
C ASP A 61 4.34 28.06 13.16
N LYS A 62 3.19 27.44 13.47
CA LYS A 62 2.94 26.78 14.77
C LYS A 62 3.91 25.63 15.05
N LEU A 63 4.33 24.92 14.02
CA LEU A 63 5.25 23.80 14.17
C LEU A 63 6.68 24.31 14.42
N GLN A 64 7.06 25.39 13.74
CA GLN A 64 8.33 26.09 13.97
C GLN A 64 8.40 26.65 15.39
N GLU A 65 7.35 27.33 15.85
CA GLU A 65 7.28 27.92 17.20
C GLU A 65 7.41 26.85 18.30
N ARG A 66 6.75 25.69 18.14
CA ARG A 66 6.80 24.59 19.14
C ARG A 66 8.13 23.86 19.21
N MET A 67 8.82 23.71 18.08
CA MET A 67 10.06 22.93 18.02
C MET A 67 11.32 23.78 18.21
N GLY A 68 11.21 25.10 18.03
CA GLY A 68 12.35 26.00 17.93
C GLY A 68 12.96 25.99 16.53
N GLU A 69 13.54 27.13 16.15
CA GLU A 69 14.01 27.42 14.79
C GLU A 69 15.13 26.47 14.34
N ASP A 70 16.08 26.14 15.21
CA ASP A 70 17.20 25.25 14.88
C ASP A 70 16.74 23.83 14.54
N ARG A 71 15.84 23.26 15.36
CA ARG A 71 15.31 21.90 15.15
C ARG A 71 14.42 21.85 13.92
N PHE A 72 13.63 22.89 13.69
CA PHE A 72 12.79 23.01 12.50
C PHE A 72 13.64 23.07 11.23
N ASN A 73 14.68 23.90 11.21
CA ASN A 73 15.59 24.02 10.07
C ASN A 73 16.37 22.73 9.80
N GLU A 74 16.79 22.01 10.84
CA GLU A 74 17.42 20.71 10.68
C GLU A 74 16.45 19.67 10.08
N MET A 75 15.20 19.65 10.55
CA MET A 75 14.17 18.77 10.00
C MET A 75 13.90 19.06 8.52
N ILE A 76 13.75 20.33 8.14
CA ILE A 76 13.58 20.72 6.72
C ILE A 76 14.77 20.27 5.88
N LYS A 77 16.01 20.43 6.37
CA LYS A 77 17.22 19.97 5.66
C LYS A 77 17.21 18.46 5.43
N ARG A 78 16.85 17.67 6.45
CA ARG A 78 16.76 16.20 6.37
C ARG A 78 15.67 15.73 5.42
N THR A 79 14.51 16.39 5.41
CA THR A 79 13.40 16.07 4.49
C THR A 79 13.72 16.48 3.05
N LYS A 80 14.46 17.57 2.85
CA LYS A 80 14.87 18.05 1.52
C LYS A 80 15.92 17.16 0.88
N ASN A 81 16.87 16.66 1.68
CA ASN A 81 17.96 15.80 1.23
C ASN A 81 18.02 14.53 2.08
N PRO A 82 17.08 13.59 1.91
CA PRO A 82 17.13 12.32 2.62
C PRO A 82 18.38 11.54 2.19
N THR A 83 19.05 10.90 3.15
CA THR A 83 20.23 10.09 2.83
C THR A 83 19.85 8.91 1.94
N LYS A 84 20.68 8.59 0.95
CA LYS A 84 20.43 7.46 0.02
C LYS A 84 20.17 6.15 0.77
N ALA A 85 20.88 5.93 1.88
CA ALA A 85 20.67 4.79 2.76
C ALA A 85 19.28 4.78 3.41
N SER A 86 18.79 5.92 3.90
CA SER A 86 17.44 6.04 4.47
C SER A 86 16.35 5.80 3.41
N VAL A 87 16.55 6.31 2.20
CA VAL A 87 15.61 6.09 1.08
C VAL A 87 15.58 4.60 0.68
N LEU A 88 16.73 3.94 0.59
CA LEU A 88 16.80 2.51 0.27
C LEU A 88 16.18 1.65 1.37
N LEU A 89 16.53 1.90 2.63
CA LEU A 89 16.03 1.16 3.78
C LEU A 89 14.51 1.34 3.94
N SER A 90 14.02 2.57 3.78
CA SER A 90 12.58 2.85 3.82
C SER A 90 11.83 2.15 2.70
N ASN A 91 12.29 2.24 1.45
CA ASN A 91 11.59 1.68 0.30
C ASN A 91 11.68 0.14 0.18
N LEU A 92 12.75 -0.48 0.68
CA LEU A 92 12.97 -1.92 0.53
C LEU A 92 12.53 -2.74 1.75
N LEU A 93 12.69 -2.21 2.96
CA LEU A 93 12.40 -2.94 4.21
C LEU A 93 11.15 -2.42 4.90
N TYR A 94 11.15 -1.15 5.31
CA TYR A 94 10.07 -0.64 6.17
C TYR A 94 8.72 -0.60 5.45
N LYS A 95 8.72 -0.06 4.24
CA LYS A 95 7.52 0.09 3.42
C LYS A 95 6.91 -1.29 3.07
N PRO A 96 7.63 -2.21 2.42
CA PRO A 96 7.10 -3.53 2.09
C PRO A 96 6.77 -4.35 3.34
N GLY A 97 7.61 -4.28 4.38
CA GLY A 97 7.38 -4.94 5.65
C GLY A 97 6.09 -4.48 6.33
N GLY A 98 5.83 -3.17 6.35
CA GLY A 98 4.58 -2.61 6.87
C GLY A 98 3.35 -3.10 6.10
N LEU A 99 3.44 -3.19 4.77
CA LEU A 99 2.36 -3.72 3.94
C LEU A 99 2.11 -5.21 4.23
N LEU A 100 3.17 -6.01 4.37
CA LEU A 100 3.08 -7.42 4.74
C LEU A 100 2.42 -7.62 6.09
N VAL A 101 2.86 -6.88 7.10
CA VAL A 101 2.26 -6.91 8.44
C VAL A 101 0.78 -6.53 8.36
N GLY A 102 0.43 -5.51 7.56
CA GLY A 102 -0.96 -5.13 7.30
C GLY A 102 -1.80 -6.26 6.70
N PHE A 103 -1.29 -7.00 5.71
CA PHE A 103 -2.00 -8.14 5.13
C PHE A 103 -2.15 -9.31 6.10
N LEU A 104 -1.10 -9.62 6.87
CA LEU A 104 -1.17 -10.68 7.87
C LEU A 104 -2.19 -10.34 8.96
N PHE A 105 -2.12 -9.13 9.49
CA PHE A 105 -3.00 -8.69 10.57
C PHE A 105 -4.45 -8.54 10.12
N SER A 106 -4.71 -7.95 8.94
CA SER A 106 -6.07 -7.88 8.38
C SER A 106 -6.68 -9.27 8.13
N SER A 107 -5.87 -10.22 7.66
CA SER A 107 -6.31 -11.61 7.48
C SER A 107 -6.65 -12.29 8.80
N LEU A 108 -5.91 -11.99 9.89
CA LEU A 108 -6.23 -12.49 11.23
C LEU A 108 -7.55 -11.90 11.74
N ILE A 109 -7.78 -10.60 11.55
CA ILE A 109 -9.05 -9.96 11.93
C ILE A 109 -10.20 -10.60 11.17
N ILE A 110 -10.07 -10.78 9.85
CA ILE A 110 -11.12 -11.38 9.03
C ILE A 110 -11.39 -12.82 9.47
N LEU A 111 -10.34 -13.61 9.77
CA LEU A 111 -10.49 -14.95 10.30
C LEU A 111 -11.19 -14.95 11.68
N ALA A 112 -10.83 -14.03 12.58
CA ALA A 112 -11.46 -13.92 13.89
C ALA A 112 -12.96 -13.60 13.77
N ILE A 113 -13.32 -12.66 12.88
CA ILE A 113 -14.71 -12.32 12.60
C ILE A 113 -15.43 -13.52 11.94
N SER A 114 -14.81 -14.17 10.95
CA SER A 114 -15.44 -15.31 10.28
C SER A 114 -15.72 -16.46 11.23
N ARG A 115 -14.87 -16.66 12.25
CA ARG A 115 -15.03 -17.67 13.31
C ARG A 115 -16.25 -17.44 14.20
N MET A 116 -16.81 -16.23 14.24
CA MET A 116 -18.06 -15.94 14.93
C MET A 116 -19.29 -16.49 14.19
N PHE A 117 -19.18 -16.75 12.89
CA PHE A 117 -20.29 -17.19 12.03
C PHE A 117 -20.09 -18.60 11.46
N SER A 118 -18.85 -19.07 11.34
CA SER A 118 -18.52 -20.38 10.77
C SER A 118 -17.18 -20.92 11.29
N THR A 119 -17.08 -22.24 11.45
CA THR A 119 -15.82 -22.93 11.77
C THR A 119 -15.01 -23.31 10.53
N GLU A 120 -15.55 -23.03 9.34
CA GLU A 120 -14.93 -23.36 8.06
C GLU A 120 -13.80 -22.39 7.69
N GLY A 121 -12.83 -22.90 6.94
CA GLY A 121 -11.73 -22.11 6.40
C GLY A 121 -10.54 -21.94 7.37
N ASN A 122 -9.33 -21.97 6.80
CA ASN A 122 -8.10 -21.76 7.53
C ASN A 122 -7.46 -20.39 7.23
N TYR A 123 -6.50 -19.98 8.05
CA TYR A 123 -5.80 -18.72 7.88
C TYR A 123 -5.17 -18.55 6.49
N LYS A 124 -4.60 -19.62 5.94
CA LYS A 124 -3.96 -19.59 4.61
C LYS A 124 -4.96 -19.28 3.49
N GLN A 125 -6.19 -19.80 3.58
CA GLN A 125 -7.26 -19.50 2.63
C GLN A 125 -7.73 -18.05 2.75
N VAL A 126 -7.91 -17.55 3.98
CA VAL A 126 -8.26 -16.15 4.22
C VAL A 126 -7.18 -15.22 3.69
N LEU A 127 -5.91 -15.48 4.02
CA LEU A 127 -4.77 -14.70 3.53
C LEU A 127 -4.71 -14.70 2.00
N ALA A 128 -4.86 -15.86 1.37
CA ALA A 128 -4.86 -15.95 -0.09
C ALA A 128 -6.00 -15.12 -0.69
N ALA A 129 -7.21 -15.18 -0.13
CA ALA A 129 -8.34 -14.39 -0.58
C ALA A 129 -8.12 -12.89 -0.40
N VAL A 130 -7.58 -12.47 0.76
CA VAL A 130 -7.25 -11.06 1.06
C VAL A 130 -6.22 -10.51 0.08
N LEU A 131 -5.15 -11.25 -0.19
CA LEU A 131 -4.12 -10.82 -1.14
C LEU A 131 -4.68 -10.67 -2.55
N HIS A 132 -5.46 -11.63 -3.04
CA HIS A 132 -6.05 -11.52 -4.37
C HIS A 132 -7.10 -10.40 -4.44
N ALA A 133 -7.91 -10.20 -3.41
CA ALA A 133 -8.86 -9.08 -3.35
C ALA A 133 -8.15 -7.72 -3.40
N ASN A 134 -6.96 -7.61 -2.81
CA ASN A 134 -6.14 -6.41 -2.84
C ASN A 134 -5.55 -6.07 -4.22
N PHE A 135 -5.69 -6.95 -5.23
CA PHE A 135 -5.40 -6.55 -6.61
C PHE A 135 -6.28 -5.39 -7.06
N ILE A 136 -7.52 -5.31 -6.58
CA ILE A 136 -8.43 -4.22 -6.92
C ILE A 136 -7.88 -2.88 -6.42
N ASP A 137 -7.55 -2.79 -5.14
CA ASP A 137 -7.02 -1.56 -4.56
C ASP A 137 -5.59 -1.26 -5.02
N LYS A 138 -4.66 -2.20 -4.83
CA LYS A 138 -3.22 -1.94 -5.02
C LYS A 138 -2.78 -1.88 -6.47
N ILE A 139 -3.58 -2.40 -7.41
CA ILE A 139 -3.29 -2.31 -8.85
C ILE A 139 -4.21 -1.27 -9.49
N LEU A 140 -5.53 -1.49 -9.56
CA LEU A 140 -6.44 -0.54 -10.22
C LEU A 140 -6.56 0.78 -9.45
N GLY A 141 -6.80 0.72 -8.15
CA GLY A 141 -6.92 1.92 -7.31
C GLY A 141 -5.68 2.80 -7.37
N ASN A 142 -4.50 2.19 -7.22
CA ASN A 142 -3.23 2.89 -7.36
C ASN A 142 -2.93 3.37 -8.79
N ALA A 143 -3.32 2.63 -9.83
CA ALA A 143 -3.16 3.09 -11.21
C ALA A 143 -3.98 4.36 -11.48
N LEU A 144 -5.24 4.39 -11.03
CA LEU A 144 -6.09 5.57 -11.12
C LEU A 144 -5.51 6.74 -10.30
N ARG A 145 -5.08 6.47 -9.07
CA ARG A 145 -4.46 7.48 -8.21
C ARG A 145 -3.17 8.03 -8.83
N LEU A 146 -2.38 7.18 -9.48
CA LEU A 146 -1.16 7.59 -10.15
C LEU A 146 -1.47 8.61 -11.26
N VAL A 147 -2.48 8.35 -12.09
CA VAL A 147 -2.93 9.30 -13.12
C VAL A 147 -3.31 10.65 -12.50
N LEU A 148 -4.05 10.63 -11.38
CA LEU A 148 -4.42 11.86 -10.68
C LEU A 148 -3.20 12.60 -10.11
N ILE A 149 -2.26 11.89 -9.48
CA ILE A 149 -1.04 12.46 -8.90
C ILE A 149 -0.19 13.12 -9.99
N LEU A 150 -0.03 12.45 -11.14
CA LEU A 150 0.73 12.99 -12.26
C LEU A 150 0.05 14.22 -12.86
N THR A 151 -1.29 14.22 -12.95
CA THR A 151 -2.07 15.34 -13.48
C THR A 151 -2.05 16.55 -12.55
N ARG A 152 -2.25 16.33 -11.24
CA ARG A 152 -2.28 17.39 -10.22
C ARG A 152 -0.89 17.80 -9.73
N LYS A 153 0.14 17.01 -10.02
CA LYS A 153 1.51 17.16 -9.52
C LYS A 153 1.60 17.28 -7.99
N SER A 154 0.66 16.63 -7.30
CA SER A 154 0.53 16.59 -5.84
C SER A 154 -0.04 15.24 -5.45
N PHE A 155 0.53 14.64 -4.40
CA PHE A 155 0.05 13.43 -3.76
C PHE A 155 -1.13 13.72 -2.82
N MET A 156 -1.06 14.81 -2.05
CA MET A 156 -2.03 15.12 -1.01
C MET A 156 -3.36 15.66 -1.56
N GLN A 157 -3.35 16.32 -2.73
CA GLN A 157 -4.56 16.84 -3.36
C GLN A 157 -5.37 15.77 -4.13
N THR A 158 -4.91 14.52 -4.12
CA THR A 158 -5.46 13.42 -4.92
C THR A 158 -5.97 12.27 -4.06
N THR A 159 -6.52 12.59 -2.89
CA THR A 159 -7.20 11.59 -2.05
C THR A 159 -8.43 11.05 -2.78
N THR A 160 -8.39 9.76 -3.08
CA THR A 160 -9.52 9.02 -3.65
C THR A 160 -10.10 8.14 -2.56
N SER A 161 -11.43 8.08 -2.41
CA SER A 161 -12.12 7.13 -1.51
C SER A 161 -11.99 5.66 -1.93
N LEU A 162 -11.26 5.36 -3.01
CA LEU A 162 -10.98 4.01 -3.47
C LEU A 162 -9.99 3.22 -2.59
N ALA A 163 -9.48 3.81 -1.49
CA ALA A 163 -8.73 3.10 -0.44
C ALA A 163 -9.02 3.69 0.94
#